data_AF-A0A952T9N1-F1
#
_entry.id   AF-A0A952T9N1-F1
#
_cell.length_a   1.000
_cell.length_b   1.000
_cell.length_c   1.000
_cell.angle_alpha   90.00
_cell.angle_beta   90.00
_cell.angle_gamma   90.00
#
_symmetry.space_group_name_H-M   'P 1'
#
loop_
_entity.id
_entity.type
_entity.pdbx_description
1 polymer ?
#
loop_
_entity_poly.entity_id
_entity_poly.type
_entity_poly.pdbx_seq_one_letter_code
_entity_poly.pdbx_strand_id
1 'polypeptide(L)' 'MEVKEDCRQKGFGSFLIQELKKQCYLAGRVPAARTGIDNVASRVTLIKASLKIAGFMLLGKVKSQV' A
#
# COMPACT_ATOMS: atom_id res chain seq x y z
N MET A 1 -7.23 -1.76 -2.13
CA MET A 1 -8.03 -2.22 -0.99
C MET A 1 -9.32 -1.42 -0.99
N GLU A 2 -10.44 -2.11 -0.94
CA GLU A 2 -11.74 -1.48 -1.02
C GLU A 2 -12.38 -1.52 0.37
N VAL A 3 -12.76 -0.34 0.86
CA VAL A 3 -13.50 -0.19 2.11
C VAL A 3 -14.80 0.53 1.75
N LYS A 4 -15.93 -0.08 2.12
CA LYS A 4 -17.26 0.51 1.92
C LYS A 4 -17.31 1.92 2.51
N GLU A 5 -18.01 2.83 1.85
CA GLU A 5 -18.05 4.26 2.20
C GLU A 5 -18.41 4.51 3.67
N ASP A 6 -19.46 3.83 4.15
CA ASP A 6 -19.97 3.86 5.53
C ASP A 6 -18.98 3.30 6.58
N CYS A 7 -17.96 2.60 6.12
CA CYS A 7 -16.91 1.98 6.92
C CYS A 7 -15.58 2.76 6.86
N ARG A 8 -15.49 3.85 6.09
CA ARG A 8 -14.24 4.63 5.96
C ARG A 8 -13.94 5.42 7.22
N GLN A 9 -12.68 5.86 7.34
CA GLN A 9 -12.16 6.68 8.44
C GLN A 9 -12.24 6.04 9.84
N LYS A 10 -12.68 4.78 9.94
CA LYS A 10 -12.77 3.99 11.19
C LYS A 10 -11.56 3.07 11.44
N GLY A 11 -10.54 3.15 10.59
CA GLY A 11 -9.32 2.34 10.73
C GLY A 11 -9.39 0.92 10.15
N PHE A 12 -10.54 0.47 9.64
CA PHE A 12 -10.71 -0.90 9.11
C PHE A 12 -9.73 -1.26 8.00
N GLY A 13 -9.39 -0.31 7.13
CA GLY A 13 -8.37 -0.54 6.10
C GLY A 13 -7.02 -0.93 6.73
N SER A 14 -6.54 -0.16 7.71
CA SER A 14 -5.25 -0.42 8.34
C SER A 14 -5.26 -1.72 9.14
N PHE A 15 -6.37 -2.02 9.83
CA PHE A 15 -6.57 -3.29 10.51
C PHE A 15 -6.46 -4.49 9.56
N LEU A 16 -7.15 -4.44 8.41
CA LEU A 16 -7.08 -5.53 7.42
C LEU A 16 -5.66 -5.74 6.89
N ILE A 17 -4.90 -4.66 6.66
CA ILE A 17 -3.51 -4.76 6.19
C ILE A 17 -2.60 -5.33 7.29
N GLN A 18 -2.83 -4.99 8.55
CA GLN A 18 -2.07 -5.56 9.67
C GLN A 18 -2.27 -7.08 9.77
N GLU A 19 -3.52 -7.55 9.66
CA GLU A 19 -3.80 -8.99 9.69
C GLU A 19 -3.23 -9.70 8.45
N LEU A 20 -3.38 -9.10 7.26
CA LEU A 20 -2.77 -9.66 6.04
C LEU A 20 -1.23 -9.72 6.15
N LYS A 21 -0.60 -8.67 6.67
CA LYS A 21 0.85 -8.60 6.91
C LYS A 21 1.30 -9.73 7.86
N LYS A 22 0.56 -9.97 8.93
CA LYS A 22 0.81 -11.09 9.85
C LYS A 22 0.73 -12.43 9.12
N GLN A 23 -0.30 -12.67 8.32
CA GLN A 23 -0.44 -13.91 7.55
C GLN A 23 0.70 -14.09 6.52
N CYS A 24 1.16 -13.01 5.88
CA CYS A 24 2.32 -13.08 4.98
C CYS A 24 3.58 -13.56 5.71
N TYR A 25 3.87 -13.01 6.89
CA TYR A 25 5.04 -13.44 7.67
C TYR A 25 4.92 -14.87 8.17
N LEU A 26 3.74 -15.29 8.63
CA LEU A 26 3.49 -16.69 9.03
C LEU A 26 3.72 -17.66 7.87
N ALA A 27 3.46 -17.25 6.63
CA ALA A 27 3.74 -18.00 5.42
C ALA A 27 5.19 -17.87 4.91
N GLY A 28 6.09 -17.23 5.67
CA GLY A 28 7.50 -17.01 5.27
C GLY A 28 7.69 -15.97 4.16
N ARG A 29 6.73 -15.07 3.95
CA ARG A 29 6.78 -14.04 2.90
C ARG A 29 6.98 -12.66 3.49
N VAL A 30 7.68 -11.79 2.75
CA VAL A 30 7.82 -10.36 3.08
C VAL A 30 6.79 -9.56 2.27
N PRO A 31 5.80 -8.93 2.91
CA PRO A 31 4.75 -8.21 2.19
C PRO A 31 5.22 -6.86 1.64
N ALA A 32 4.75 -6.52 0.44
CA ALA A 32 4.91 -5.23 -0.19
C ALA A 32 3.60 -4.79 -0.86
N ALA A 33 3.35 -3.48 -0.95
CA ALA A 33 2.17 -2.92 -1.59
C ALA A 33 2.54 -1.65 -2.36
N ARG A 34 1.80 -1.38 -3.44
CA ARG A 34 1.89 -0.13 -4.21
C ARG A 34 0.55 0.60 -4.21
N THR A 35 0.59 1.91 -4.33
CA THR A 35 -0.58 2.76 -4.53
C THR A 35 -0.22 3.94 -5.42
N GLY A 36 -1.20 4.54 -6.09
CA GLY A 36 -1.00 5.79 -6.82
C GLY A 36 -0.62 6.95 -5.88
N ILE A 37 0.15 7.90 -6.40
CA ILE A 37 0.62 9.07 -5.62
C ILE A 37 -0.54 9.96 -5.16
N ASP A 38 -1.62 10.02 -5.92
CA ASP A 38 -2.82 10.80 -5.58
C ASP A 38 -3.80 10.04 -4.69
N ASN A 39 -3.59 8.74 -4.47
CA ASN A 39 -4.44 7.94 -3.58
C ASN A 39 -3.96 8.09 -2.12
N VAL A 40 -4.26 9.26 -1.56
CA VAL A 40 -3.89 9.63 -0.19
C VAL A 40 -4.44 8.64 0.83
N ALA A 41 -5.70 8.22 0.67
CA ALA A 41 -6.35 7.28 1.57
C ALA A 41 -5.57 5.96 1.69
N SER A 42 -5.25 5.32 0.56
CA SER A 42 -4.48 4.07 0.56
C SER A 42 -3.07 4.28 1.10
N ARG A 43 -2.40 5.39 0.76
CA ARG A 43 -1.05 5.70 1.27
C ARG A 43 -1.05 5.79 2.79
N VAL A 44 -1.97 6.57 3.37
CA VAL A 44 -2.09 6.72 4.83
C VAL A 44 -2.45 5.38 5.48
N THR A 45 -3.34 4.61 4.86
CA THR A 45 -3.73 3.29 5.36
C THR A 45 -2.56 2.32 5.45
N LEU A 46 -1.71 2.25 4.42
CA LEU A 46 -0.52 1.40 4.39
C LEU A 46 0.52 1.82 5.44
N ILE A 47 0.77 3.13 5.57
CA ILE A 47 1.69 3.68 6.57
C ILE A 47 1.20 3.38 7.99
N LYS A 48 -0.09 3.59 8.27
CA LYS A 48 -0.72 3.26 9.57
C LYS A 48 -0.68 1.76 9.88
N ALA A 49 -0.63 0.90 8.85
CA ALA A 49 -0.42 -0.54 9.01
C ALA A 49 1.07 -0.93 9.17
N SER A 50 1.94 0.05 9.44
CA SER A 50 3.38 -0.14 9.65
C SER A 50 4.12 -0.68 8.41
N LEU A 51 3.67 -0.36 7.20
CA LEU A 51 4.51 -0.44 6.01
C LEU A 51 5.33 0.84 5.87
N LYS A 52 6.54 0.72 5.32
CA LYS A 52 7.43 1.86 5.03
C LYS A 52 7.46 2.14 3.54
N ILE A 53 7.65 3.41 3.18
CA ILE A 53 7.88 3.81 1.79
C ILE A 53 9.24 3.24 1.37
N ALA A 54 9.25 2.37 0.36
CA ALA A 54 10.46 1.78 -0.19
C ALA A 54 10.94 2.47 -1.48
N GLY A 55 10.09 3.26 -2.14
CA GLY A 55 10.42 3.97 -3.36
C GLY A 55 9.19 4.52 -4.08
N PHE A 56 9.43 5.16 -5.22
CA PHE A 56 8.41 5.73 -6.11
C PHE A 56 8.57 5.18 -7.52
N MET A 57 7.45 4.98 -8.21
CA MET A 57 7.45 4.56 -9.60
C MET A 57 7.49 5.79 -10.50
N LEU A 58 8.53 5.90 -11.32
CA LEU A 58 8.65 6.95 -12.33
C LEU A 58 8.09 6.41 -13.65
N LEU A 59 7.19 7.18 -14.26
CA LEU A 59 6.73 6.93 -15.62
C LEU A 59 7.47 7.89 -16.54
N GLY A 60 8.19 7.37 -17.52
CA GLY A 60 8.96 8.17 -18.46
C GLY A 60 9.26 7.38 -19.72
N LYS A 61 9.60 8.12 -20.80
CA LYS A 61 10.12 7.53 -22.03
C LYS A 61 11.62 7.74 -22.05
N VAL A 62 12.38 6.68 -22.26
CA VAL A 62 13.83 6.78 -22.47
C VAL A 62 14.03 7.17 -23.94
N LYS A 63 14.80 8.23 -24.22
CA LYS A 63 15.21 8.55 -25.59
C LYS A 63 16.28 7.54 -26.01
N SER A 64 16.07 6.85 -27.12
CA SER A 64 17.13 6.09 -27.78
C SER A 64 18.13 7.11 -28.34
N GLN A 65 19.38 7.06 -27.85
CA GLN A 65 20.47 7.78 -28.48
C GLN A 65 20.85 6.99 -29.75
N VAL A 66 20.56 7.59 -30.90
CA VAL A 66 21.21 7.27 -32.19
C VAL A 66 22.37 8.24 -32.34
#